data_AF-A0A927TST9-F1
#
_entry.id   AF-A0A927TST9-F1
#
_cell.length_a   1.000
_cell.length_b   1.000
_cell.length_c   1.000
_cell.angle_alpha   90.00
_cell.angle_beta   90.00
_cell.angle_gamma   90.00
#
_symmetry.space_group_name_H-M   'P 1'
#
loop_
_entity.id
_entity.type
_entity.pdbx_description
1 polymer ?
#
loop_
_entity_poly.entity_id
_entity_poly.type
_entity_poly.pdbx_seq_one_letter_code
_entity_poly.pdbx_strand_id
1 'polypeptide(L)'
;MNKRLKHHIAGVLDMVTVFSMLFEHLAILPVYAATGEYPYMMFASSGDEGAITLTTNNVGINGNVATNGSMVTSSQNVNINGTRTENLENPY
;
A
#
# COMPACT_ATOMS: atom_id res chain seq x y z
N MET A 1 -5.31 18.84 -58.71
CA MET A 1 -5.97 18.13 -57.59
C MET A 1 -7.33 18.75 -57.30
N ASN A 2 -8.40 17.96 -57.34
CA ASN A 2 -9.78 18.47 -57.25
C ASN A 2 -10.10 18.98 -55.81
N LYS A 3 -10.97 19.98 -55.68
CA LYS A 3 -11.27 20.62 -54.37
C LYS A 3 -11.94 19.66 -53.38
N ARG A 4 -12.69 18.68 -53.87
CA ARG A 4 -13.40 17.68 -53.04
C ARG A 4 -12.45 16.67 -52.40
N LEU A 5 -11.42 16.23 -53.13
CA LEU A 5 -10.37 15.33 -52.66
C LEU A 5 -9.50 15.99 -51.59
N LYS A 6 -9.17 17.28 -51.75
CA LYS A 6 -8.49 18.05 -50.70
C LYS A 6 -9.29 18.12 -49.41
N HIS A 7 -10.62 18.30 -49.53
CA HIS A 7 -11.51 18.35 -48.38
C HIS A 7 -11.64 17.01 -47.66
N HIS A 8 -11.70 15.89 -48.39
CA HIS A 8 -11.72 14.56 -47.79
C HIS A 8 -10.39 14.20 -47.09
N ILE A 9 -9.25 14.52 -47.71
CA ILE A 9 -7.93 14.29 -47.09
C ILE A 9 -7.78 15.13 -45.81
N ALA A 10 -8.21 16.39 -45.83
CA ALA A 10 -8.20 17.25 -44.65
C ALA A 10 -9.10 16.71 -43.53
N GLY A 11 -10.30 16.20 -43.86
CA GLY A 11 -11.20 15.61 -42.88
C GLY A 11 -10.66 14.32 -42.24
N VAL A 12 -9.97 13.47 -43.01
CA VAL A 12 -9.32 12.26 -42.46
C VAL A 12 -8.17 12.64 -41.53
N LEU A 13 -7.36 13.64 -41.88
CA LEU A 13 -6.24 14.09 -41.05
C LEU A 13 -6.72 14.69 -39.71
N ASP A 14 -7.81 15.45 -39.73
CA ASP A 14 -8.43 16.02 -38.53
C ASP A 14 -8.96 14.93 -37.59
N MET A 15 -9.65 13.93 -38.16
CA MET A 15 -10.13 12.77 -37.39
C MET A 15 -8.98 11.98 -36.75
N VAL A 16 -7.87 11.76 -37.46
CA VAL A 16 -6.68 11.09 -36.92
C VAL A 16 -6.11 11.86 -35.73
N THR A 17 -6.03 13.19 -35.84
CA THR A 17 -5.46 14.05 -34.80
C THR A 17 -6.29 14.00 -33.51
N VAL A 18 -7.62 14.08 -33.62
CA VAL A 18 -8.54 13.96 -32.47
C VAL A 18 -8.45 12.57 -31.83
N PHE A 19 -8.33 11.50 -32.63
CA PHE A 19 -8.23 10.14 -32.11
C PHE A 19 -6.90 9.88 -31.38
N SER A 20 -5.79 10.45 -31.87
CA SER A 20 -4.49 10.37 -31.21
C SER A 20 -4.48 11.05 -29.84
N MET A 21 -5.11 12.23 -29.72
CA MET A 21 -5.22 12.94 -28.43
C MET A 21 -6.06 12.18 -27.39
N LEU A 22 -7.06 11.42 -27.83
CA LEU A 22 -7.87 10.59 -26.94
C LEU A 22 -7.06 9.43 -26.34
N PHE A 23 -6.11 8.89 -27.11
CA PHE A 23 -5.29 7.74 -26.71
C PHE A 23 -4.27 8.10 -25.61
N GLU A 24 -3.72 9.31 -25.65
CA GLU A 24 -2.77 9.81 -24.64
C GLU A 24 -3.43 10.11 -23.28
N HIS A 25 -4.74 10.35 -23.24
CA HIS A 25 -5.46 10.67 -22.00
C HIS A 25 -5.97 9.44 -21.24
N LEU A 26 -5.96 8.25 -21.85
CA LEU A 26 -6.47 7.01 -21.23
C LEU A 26 -5.43 6.27 -20.37
N ALA A 27 -4.16 6.67 -20.39
CA ALA A 27 -3.06 5.94 -19.76
C ALA A 27 -2.51 6.58 -18.48
N ILE A 28 -3.32 7.39 -17.78
CA ILE A 28 -2.99 7.82 -16.41
C ILE A 28 -3.93 7.09 -15.46
N LEU A 29 -3.68 5.79 -15.27
CA LEU A 29 -4.26 5.10 -14.13
C LEU A 29 -3.54 5.64 -12.88
N PRO A 30 -4.24 6.25 -11.91
CA PRO A 30 -3.62 6.54 -10.65
C PRO A 30 -3.14 5.21 -10.05
N VAL A 31 -1.83 5.08 -9.88
CA VAL A 31 -1.28 4.06 -8.99
C VAL A 31 -1.69 4.48 -7.58
N TYR A 32 -2.83 3.97 -7.13
CA TYR A 32 -3.17 3.98 -5.71
C TYR A 32 -2.22 2.99 -5.04
N ALA A 33 -1.12 3.51 -4.48
CA ALA A 33 -0.44 2.77 -3.43
C ALA A 33 -1.48 2.54 -2.33
N ALA A 34 -1.66 1.29 -1.89
CA ALA A 34 -2.51 1.00 -0.75
C ALA A 34 -1.90 1.69 0.47
N THR A 35 -2.36 2.90 0.79
CA THR A 35 -1.99 3.63 1.99
C THR A 35 -2.80 3.11 3.16
N GLY A 36 -2.79 1.79 3.39
CA GLY A 36 -3.27 1.24 4.64
C GLY A 36 -2.38 1.81 5.74
N GLU A 37 -2.88 2.78 6.49
CA GLU A 37 -2.24 3.18 7.74
C GLU A 37 -2.32 1.98 8.67
N TYR A 38 -1.20 1.29 8.87
CA TYR A 38 -1.14 0.20 9.85
C TYR A 38 -1.13 0.82 11.24
N PRO A 39 -2.14 0.59 12.09
CA PRO A 39 -2.29 1.28 13.36
C PRO A 39 -1.37 0.68 14.44
N TYR A 40 -0.18 0.22 14.07
CA TYR A 40 0.77 -0.47 14.95
C TYR A 40 2.08 0.31 15.06
N MET A 41 2.50 0.58 16.30
CA MET A 41 3.84 1.08 16.61
C MET A 41 4.92 0.03 16.31
N MET A 42 4.59 -1.26 16.48
CA MET A 42 5.48 -2.37 16.18
C MET A 42 4.70 -3.53 15.57
N PHE A 43 5.18 -4.07 14.46
CA PHE A 43 4.58 -5.21 13.78
C PHE A 43 5.63 -6.23 13.34
N ALA A 44 5.33 -7.51 13.49
CA ALA A 44 6.12 -8.61 12.91
C ALA A 44 5.22 -9.58 12.13
N SER A 45 5.50 -9.76 10.85
CA SER A 45 4.71 -10.59 9.94
C SER A 45 4.99 -12.09 10.04
N SER A 46 6.05 -12.51 10.75
CA SER A 46 6.32 -13.94 10.97
C SER A 46 5.15 -14.56 11.75
N GLY A 47 4.77 -15.78 11.34
CA GLY A 47 3.79 -16.64 12.04
C GLY A 47 4.41 -17.53 13.11
N ASP A 48 5.71 -17.38 13.40
CA ASP A 48 6.43 -18.24 14.32
C ASP A 48 6.24 -17.83 15.79
N GLU A 49 6.49 -18.77 16.69
CA GLU A 49 6.65 -18.47 18.13
C GLU A 49 7.83 -17.50 18.31
N GLY A 50 7.63 -16.40 19.03
CA GLY A 50 8.67 -15.40 19.27
C GLY A 50 8.95 -14.48 18.08
N ALA A 51 8.03 -14.39 17.12
CA ALA A 51 8.06 -13.41 16.02
C ALA A 51 8.38 -11.98 16.50
N ILE A 52 7.95 -11.63 17.73
CA ILE A 52 8.53 -10.53 18.50
C ILE A 52 9.16 -11.11 19.77
N THR A 53 10.45 -10.84 20.00
CA THR A 53 11.14 -11.29 21.23
C THR A 53 11.72 -10.11 22.01
N LEU A 54 11.32 -9.95 23.27
CA LEU A 54 11.77 -8.87 24.16
C LEU A 54 12.70 -9.41 25.26
N THR A 55 14.01 -9.17 25.14
CA THR A 55 15.04 -9.69 26.07
C THR A 55 15.66 -8.64 26.98
N THR A 56 14.99 -7.50 27.16
CA THR A 56 15.48 -6.39 27.99
C THR A 56 14.99 -6.53 29.43
N ASN A 57 15.53 -5.79 30.39
CA ASN A 57 14.92 -5.74 31.73
C ASN A 57 13.56 -5.02 31.68
N ASN A 58 13.51 -3.89 30.98
CA ASN A 58 12.36 -3.00 30.94
C ASN A 58 12.11 -2.48 29.51
N VAL A 59 10.84 -2.40 29.09
CA VAL A 59 10.42 -1.78 27.83
C VAL A 59 9.07 -1.10 27.99
N GLY A 60 8.96 0.11 27.45
CA GLY A 60 7.71 0.86 27.32
C GLY A 60 7.42 1.14 25.86
N ILE A 61 6.22 0.78 25.40
CA ILE A 61 5.76 1.00 24.03
C ILE A 61 4.47 1.81 24.10
N ASN A 62 4.40 2.92 23.37
CA ASN A 62 3.22 3.77 23.30
C ASN A 62 2.59 3.64 21.92
N GLY A 63 1.44 2.95 21.84
CA GLY A 63 0.82 2.51 20.59
C GLY A 63 0.68 0.99 20.53
N ASN A 64 -0.02 0.51 19.50
CA ASN A 64 -0.37 -0.90 19.37
C ASN A 64 0.82 -1.73 18.89
N VAL A 65 0.85 -2.99 19.30
CA VAL A 65 1.82 -3.98 18.86
C VAL A 65 1.08 -5.19 18.31
N ALA A 66 1.46 -5.64 17.11
CA ALA A 66 0.84 -6.79 16.48
C ALA A 66 1.87 -7.78 15.91
N THR A 67 1.52 -9.05 15.84
CA THR A 67 2.28 -10.04 15.11
C THR A 67 1.39 -11.17 14.58
N ASN A 68 1.78 -11.75 13.44
CA ASN A 68 1.11 -12.93 12.89
C ASN A 68 1.43 -14.22 13.67
N GLY A 69 2.50 -14.21 14.47
CA GLY A 69 2.91 -15.31 15.34
C GLY A 69 2.68 -14.96 16.80
N SER A 70 3.67 -15.20 17.66
CA SER A 70 3.60 -14.82 19.08
C SER A 70 4.69 -13.82 19.48
N MET A 71 4.50 -13.23 20.65
CA MET A 71 5.47 -12.40 21.33
C MET A 71 5.97 -13.08 22.60
N VAL A 72 7.26 -13.36 22.63
CA VAL A 72 7.96 -13.93 23.78
C VAL A 72 8.71 -12.84 24.51
N THR A 73 8.71 -12.87 25.84
CA THR A 73 9.43 -11.89 26.65
C THR A 73 10.15 -12.57 27.81
N SER A 74 11.44 -12.26 27.97
CA SER A 74 12.18 -12.48 29.22
C SER A 74 12.29 -11.19 30.05
N SER A 75 11.55 -10.15 29.68
CA SER A 75 11.60 -8.84 30.31
C SER A 75 10.81 -8.81 31.61
N GLN A 76 11.39 -8.21 32.65
CA GLN A 76 10.75 -8.09 33.96
C GLN A 76 9.59 -7.09 33.94
N ASN A 77 9.73 -6.01 33.16
CA ASN A 77 8.72 -4.96 33.06
C ASN A 77 8.42 -4.66 31.59
N VAL A 78 7.26 -5.11 31.10
CA VAL A 78 6.74 -4.75 29.78
C VAL A 78 5.51 -3.89 29.96
N ASN A 79 5.56 -2.65 29.45
CA ASN A 79 4.40 -1.77 29.40
C ASN A 79 4.07 -1.47 27.93
N ILE A 80 2.85 -1.80 27.52
CA ILE A 80 2.30 -1.43 26.22
C ILE A 80 1.08 -0.55 26.49
N ASN A 81 1.22 0.74 26.21
CA ASN A 81 0.13 1.71 26.25
C ASN A 81 -0.58 1.74 24.89
N GLY A 82 -1.27 0.65 24.60
CA GLY A 82 -1.94 0.34 23.35
C GLY A 82 -2.47 -1.09 23.39
N THR A 83 -2.84 -1.65 22.23
CA THR A 83 -3.23 -3.07 22.14
C THR A 83 -2.02 -3.96 21.87
N ARG A 84 -2.06 -5.20 22.37
CA ARG A 84 -1.14 -6.29 21.98
C ARG A 84 -1.95 -7.36 21.28
N THR A 85 -1.58 -7.69 20.05
CA THR A 85 -2.27 -8.69 19.23
C THR A 85 -1.27 -9.72 18.71
N GLU A 86 -1.56 -10.99 18.95
CA GLU A 86 -0.76 -12.14 18.49
C GLU A 86 -1.66 -13.04 17.65
N ASN A 87 -1.08 -13.86 16.78
CA ASN A 87 -1.79 -14.71 15.83
C ASN A 87 -2.73 -13.94 14.91
N LEU A 88 -2.30 -12.78 14.43
CA LEU A 88 -3.07 -11.96 13.51
C LEU A 88 -3.11 -12.63 12.13
N GLU A 89 -4.27 -13.15 11.72
CA GLU A 89 -4.45 -13.80 10.42
C GLU A 89 -4.39 -12.80 9.26
N ASN A 90 -4.86 -11.58 9.50
CA ASN A 90 -4.88 -10.51 8.51
C ASN A 90 -4.45 -9.18 9.15
N PRO A 91 -3.28 -8.61 8.77
CA PRO A 91 -2.84 -7.29 9.25
C PRO A 91 -3.58 -6.11 8.57
N TYR A 92 -4.56 -6.40 7.71
CA TYR A 92 -5.39 -5.46 6.95
C TYR A 92 -6.85 -5.45 7.41
#